data_AF-A0A925MRC5-F1
#
_entry.id   AF-A0A925MRC5-F1
#
_cell.length_a   1.000
_cell.length_b   1.000
_cell.length_c   1.000
_cell.angle_alpha   90.00
_cell.angle_beta   90.00
_cell.angle_gamma   90.00
#
_symmetry.space_group_name_H-M   'P 1'
#
loop_
_entity.id
_entity.type
_entity.pdbx_description
1 polymer ?
#
loop_
_entity_poly.entity_id
_entity_poly.type
_entity_poly.pdbx_seq_one_letter_code
_entity_poly.pdbx_strand_id
1 'polypeptide(L)'
;MILRSLQQLAPLLLRHLGAYAELAKQDLAIFQERLAAKLRAMVIFGFSALIALVMICTFVVAATWDTPNRMLAIGLMAALFVLLTLGSGVYLFKQQLPQFLGSVRREWSHDRSILQGSIIDAD
;
A
#
# COMPACT_ATOMS: atom_id res chain seq x y z
N MET A 1 12.78 23.77 -40.56
CA MET A 1 11.49 24.42 -40.21
C MET A 1 10.86 23.82 -38.95
N ILE A 2 10.97 22.50 -38.73
CA ILE A 2 10.40 21.74 -37.59
C ILE A 2 11.00 22.11 -36.21
N LEU A 3 12.26 22.51 -36.13
CA LEU A 3 12.89 22.94 -34.87
C LEU A 3 12.28 24.24 -34.29
N ARG A 4 11.75 25.10 -35.16
CA ARG A 4 11.29 26.45 -34.79
C ARG A 4 9.84 26.42 -34.27
N SER A 5 9.00 25.53 -34.79
CA SER A 5 7.65 25.28 -34.29
C SER A 5 7.67 24.59 -32.92
N LEU A 6 8.61 23.67 -32.70
CA LEU A 6 8.75 22.96 -31.42
C LEU A 6 9.11 23.91 -30.25
N GLN A 7 9.95 24.92 -30.51
CA GLN A 7 10.31 25.93 -29.50
C GLN A 7 9.15 26.88 -29.13
N GLN A 8 8.19 27.09 -30.03
CA GLN A 8 7.02 27.95 -29.78
C GLN A 8 5.89 27.22 -29.06
N LEU A 9 5.80 25.89 -29.22
CA LEU A 9 4.84 25.03 -28.52
C LEU A 9 5.29 24.66 -27.10
N ALA A 10 6.60 24.62 -26.85
CA ALA A 10 7.19 24.35 -25.54
C ALA A 10 6.63 25.21 -24.38
N PRO A 11 6.57 26.56 -24.46
CA PRO A 11 6.08 27.38 -23.33
C PRO A 11 4.58 27.20 -23.05
N LEU A 12 3.78 26.87 -24.06
CA LEU A 12 2.34 26.60 -23.92
C LEU A 12 2.09 25.26 -23.20
N LEU A 13 2.85 24.23 -23.59
CA LEU A 13 2.86 22.93 -22.91
C LEU A 13 3.37 23.01 -21.48
N LEU A 14 4.46 23.77 -21.22
CA LEU A 14 4.97 23.98 -19.86
C LEU A 14 3.94 24.67 -18.95
N ARG A 15 3.17 25.62 -19.50
CA ARG A 15 2.15 26.35 -18.73
C ARG A 15 0.96 25.44 -18.38
N HIS A 16 0.59 24.53 -19.26
CA HIS A 16 -0.41 23.51 -18.96
C HIS A 16 0.12 22.45 -18.00
N LEU A 17 1.37 21.98 -18.14
CA LEU A 17 2.00 21.08 -17.16
C LEU A 17 2.06 21.71 -15.76
N GLY A 18 2.32 23.01 -15.66
CA GLY A 18 2.26 23.75 -14.40
C GLY A 18 0.87 23.72 -13.76
N ALA A 19 -0.19 23.87 -14.56
CA ALA A 19 -1.58 23.78 -14.08
C ALA A 19 -1.94 22.35 -13.62
N TYR A 20 -1.52 21.31 -14.35
CA TYR A 20 -1.69 19.92 -13.93
C TYR A 20 -0.88 19.58 -12.68
N ALA A 21 0.34 20.11 -12.56
CA ALA A 21 1.17 19.92 -11.37
C ALA A 21 0.54 20.56 -10.13
N GLU A 22 -0.09 21.73 -10.27
CA GLU A 22 -0.76 22.40 -9.16
C GLU A 22 -2.02 21.65 -8.70
N LEU A 23 -2.83 21.15 -9.65
CA LEU A 23 -3.95 20.25 -9.35
C LEU A 23 -3.47 18.96 -8.67
N ALA A 24 -2.40 18.35 -9.20
CA ALA A 24 -1.85 17.12 -8.65
C ALA A 24 -1.32 17.31 -7.22
N LYS A 25 -0.68 18.44 -6.91
CA LYS A 25 -0.26 18.76 -5.53
C LYS A 25 -1.44 18.89 -4.58
N GLN A 26 -2.52 19.51 -5.03
CA GLN A 26 -3.71 19.72 -4.20
C GLN A 26 -4.41 18.39 -3.89
N ASP A 27 -4.50 17.50 -4.88
CA ASP A 27 -4.95 16.12 -4.67
C ASP A 27 -3.97 15.36 -3.76
N LEU A 28 -2.67 15.52 -3.93
CA LEU A 28 -1.66 14.87 -3.09
C LEU A 28 -1.78 15.28 -1.62
N ALA A 29 -2.06 16.56 -1.33
CA ALA A 29 -2.24 17.05 0.03
C ALA A 29 -3.46 16.40 0.71
N ILE A 30 -4.59 16.31 -0.01
CA ILE A 30 -5.82 15.68 0.48
C ILE A 30 -5.61 14.17 0.67
N PHE A 31 -4.90 13.51 -0.26
CA PHE A 31 -4.53 12.10 -0.13
C PHE A 31 -3.58 11.87 1.05
N GLN A 32 -2.57 12.73 1.24
CA GLN A 32 -1.61 12.63 2.34
C GLN A 32 -2.29 12.73 3.70
N GLU A 33 -3.22 13.65 3.92
CA GLU A 33 -3.93 13.73 5.20
C GLU A 33 -4.76 12.47 5.48
N ARG A 34 -5.48 11.97 4.47
CA ARG A 34 -6.27 10.74 4.60
C ARG A 34 -5.37 9.51 4.83
N LEU A 35 -4.24 9.42 4.14
CA LEU A 35 -3.24 8.37 4.33
C LEU A 35 -2.61 8.46 5.72
N ALA A 36 -2.22 9.66 6.16
CA ALA A 36 -1.62 9.88 7.47
C ALA A 36 -2.60 9.55 8.60
N ALA A 37 -3.88 9.91 8.46
CA ALA A 37 -4.90 9.55 9.44
C ALA A 37 -5.12 8.02 9.49
N LYS A 38 -5.20 7.36 8.33
CA LYS A 38 -5.32 5.89 8.26
C LYS A 38 -4.09 5.17 8.81
N LEU A 39 -2.89 5.65 8.49
CA LEU A 39 -1.63 5.12 9.03
C LEU A 39 -1.58 5.27 10.55
N ARG A 40 -1.91 6.46 11.07
CA ARG A 40 -2.00 6.67 12.53
C ARG A 40 -2.99 5.72 13.18
N ALA A 41 -4.19 5.60 12.63
CA ALA A 41 -5.21 4.68 13.14
C ALA A 41 -4.73 3.22 13.09
N MET A 42 -4.07 2.80 12.00
CA MET A 42 -3.55 1.46 11.84
C MET A 42 -2.41 1.16 12.82
N VAL A 43 -1.51 2.12 13.06
CA VAL A 43 -0.43 1.99 14.06
C VAL A 43 -1.01 1.89 15.47
N ILE A 44 -1.95 2.77 15.84
CA ILE A 44 -2.60 2.74 17.16
C ILE A 44 -3.34 1.42 17.36
N PHE A 45 -4.14 1.03 16.37
CA PHE A 45 -4.89 -0.23 16.42
C PHE A 45 -3.94 -1.43 16.53
N GLY A 46 -2.91 -1.51 15.67
CA GLY A 46 -1.91 -2.57 15.70
C GLY A 46 -1.18 -2.66 17.04
N PHE A 47 -0.79 -1.52 17.61
CA PHE A 47 -0.13 -1.46 18.91
C PHE A 47 -1.07 -1.90 20.05
N SER A 48 -2.31 -1.41 20.05
CA SER A 48 -3.32 -1.81 21.05
C SER A 48 -3.64 -3.31 20.98
N ALA A 49 -3.76 -3.87 19.76
CA ALA A 49 -4.01 -5.28 19.54
C ALA A 49 -2.81 -6.13 20.00
N LEU A 50 -1.58 -5.68 19.73
CA LEU A 50 -0.36 -6.35 20.21
C LEU A 50 -0.32 -6.41 21.74
N ILE A 51 -0.58 -5.27 22.41
CA ILE A 51 -0.61 -5.23 23.88
C ILE A 51 -1.70 -6.14 24.43
N ALA A 52 -2.92 -6.07 23.89
CA ALA A 52 -4.03 -6.93 24.31
C ALA A 52 -3.68 -8.40 24.15
N LEU A 53 -3.03 -8.78 23.04
CA LEU A 53 -2.59 -10.15 22.80
C LEU A 53 -1.57 -10.60 23.85
N VAL A 54 -0.55 -9.78 24.15
CA VAL A 54 0.44 -10.09 25.20
C VAL A 54 -0.22 -10.24 26.57
N MET A 55 -1.18 -9.37 26.91
CA MET A 55 -1.95 -9.48 28.16
C MET A 55 -2.76 -10.77 28.23
N ILE A 56 -3.42 -11.17 27.14
CA ILE A 56 -4.14 -12.45 27.07
C ILE A 56 -3.18 -13.62 27.24
N CYS A 57 -2.03 -13.61 26.55
CA CYS A 57 -1.05 -14.68 26.65
C CYS A 57 -0.50 -14.83 28.08
N THR A 58 -0.11 -13.73 28.69
CA THR A 58 0.40 -13.73 30.07
C THR A 58 -0.68 -14.15 31.07
N PHE A 59 -1.94 -13.74 30.87
CA PHE A 59 -3.07 -14.18 31.68
C PHE A 59 -3.27 -15.70 31.59
N VAL A 60 -3.25 -16.29 30.39
CA VAL A 60 -3.40 -17.75 30.22
C VAL A 60 -2.24 -18.49 30.90
N VAL A 61 -1.01 -18.01 30.76
CA VAL A 61 0.16 -18.60 31.43
C VAL A 61 0.03 -18.49 32.94
N ALA A 62 -0.34 -17.34 33.48
CA ALA A 62 -0.55 -17.13 34.91
C ALA A 62 -1.67 -18.03 35.46
N ALA A 63 -2.79 -18.13 34.75
CA ALA A 63 -3.91 -18.97 35.15
C ALA A 63 -3.58 -20.47 35.12
N THR A 64 -2.65 -20.89 34.27
CA THR A 64 -2.24 -22.31 34.15
C THR A 64 -0.97 -22.65 34.93
N TRP A 65 -0.34 -21.67 35.59
CA TRP A 65 0.96 -21.82 36.24
C TRP A 65 0.99 -22.90 37.33
N ASP A 66 -0.09 -22.99 38.12
CA ASP A 66 -0.23 -23.98 39.20
C ASP A 66 -0.81 -25.34 38.74
N THR A 67 -1.09 -25.50 37.44
CA THR A 67 -1.64 -26.76 36.90
C THR A 67 -0.57 -27.62 36.22
N PRO A 68 -0.67 -28.96 36.28
CA PRO A 68 0.23 -29.87 35.56
C PRO A 68 0.16 -29.69 34.03
N ASN A 69 -0.90 -29.05 33.53
CA ASN A 69 -1.16 -28.81 32.11
C ASN A 69 -0.47 -27.55 31.56
N ARG A 70 0.41 -26.88 32.31
CA ARG A 70 1.17 -25.69 31.88
C ARG A 70 1.84 -25.85 30.50
N MET A 71 2.40 -27.02 30.23
CA MET A 71 3.15 -27.29 29.00
C MET A 71 2.22 -27.39 27.78
N LEU A 72 0.99 -27.88 27.99
CA LEU A 72 -0.05 -27.97 26.98
C LEU A 72 -0.58 -26.57 26.63
N ALA A 73 -0.79 -25.71 27.63
CA ALA A 73 -1.21 -24.32 27.41
C ALA A 73 -0.18 -23.51 26.61
N ILE A 74 1.11 -23.64 26.96
CA ILE A 74 2.22 -22.99 26.22
C ILE A 74 2.30 -23.54 24.79
N GLY A 75 2.19 -24.86 24.61
CA GLY A 75 2.21 -25.50 23.28
C GLY A 75 1.07 -25.02 22.39
N LEU A 76 -0.13 -24.87 22.94
CA LEU A 76 -1.32 -24.41 22.19
C LEU A 76 -1.17 -22.93 21.78
N MET A 77 -0.65 -22.09 22.67
CA MET A 77 -0.28 -20.70 22.35
C MET A 77 0.73 -20.64 21.22
N ALA A 78 1.83 -21.41 21.30
CA ALA A 78 2.85 -21.45 20.26
C ALA A 78 2.27 -21.88 18.91
N ALA A 79 1.43 -22.93 18.88
CA ALA A 79 0.77 -23.39 17.68
C ALA A 79 -0.15 -22.31 17.07
N LEU A 80 -0.94 -21.61 17.91
CA LEU A 80 -1.80 -20.50 17.46
C LEU A 80 -0.97 -19.36 16.84
N PHE A 81 0.14 -18.97 17.45
CA PHE A 81 1.01 -17.93 16.90
C PHE A 81 1.64 -18.32 15.55
N VAL A 82 2.06 -19.58 15.41
CA VAL A 82 2.58 -20.10 14.13
C VAL A 82 1.51 -20.07 13.05
N LEU A 83 0.28 -20.49 13.36
CA LEU A 83 -0.85 -20.44 12.43
C LEU A 83 -1.20 -19.00 12.03
N LEU A 84 -1.23 -18.07 12.98
CA LEU A 84 -1.45 -16.65 12.69
C LEU A 84 -0.33 -16.08 11.79
N THR A 85 0.92 -16.45 12.05
CA THR A 85 2.06 -16.02 11.24
C THR A 85 1.95 -16.53 9.81
N LEU A 86 1.72 -17.83 9.63
CA LEU A 86 1.51 -18.44 8.32
C LEU A 86 0.30 -17.83 7.59
N GLY A 87 -0.82 -17.67 8.28
CA GLY A 87 -2.03 -17.07 7.74
C GLY A 87 -1.80 -15.64 7.27
N SER A 88 -1.13 -14.81 8.08
CA SER A 88 -0.78 -13.43 7.70
C SER A 88 0.17 -13.38 6.51
N GLY A 89 1.15 -14.28 6.44
CA GLY A 89 2.10 -14.37 5.33
C GLY A 89 1.40 -14.74 4.03
N VAL A 90 0.50 -15.73 4.05
CA VAL A 90 -0.30 -16.10 2.88
C VAL A 90 -1.22 -14.96 2.43
N TYR A 91 -1.84 -14.25 3.37
CA TYR A 91 -2.70 -13.09 3.07
C TYR A 91 -1.92 -11.96 2.39
N LEU A 92 -0.76 -11.58 2.95
CA LEU A 92 0.12 -10.56 2.39
C LEU A 92 0.66 -10.95 1.01
N PHE A 93 1.07 -12.21 0.84
CA PHE A 93 1.57 -12.72 -0.43
C PHE A 93 0.51 -12.68 -1.53
N LYS A 94 -0.76 -12.99 -1.19
CA LYS A 94 -1.89 -12.88 -2.11
C LYS A 94 -2.24 -11.43 -2.47
N GLN A 95 -2.00 -10.46 -1.59
CA GLN A 95 -2.32 -9.04 -1.83
C GLN A 95 -1.25 -8.29 -2.63
N GLN A 96 0.03 -8.64 -2.49
CA GLN A 96 1.13 -7.94 -3.17
C GLN A 96 1.17 -8.20 -4.69
N LEU A 97 0.82 -9.42 -5.14
CA LEU A 97 0.82 -9.77 -6.57
C LEU A 97 -0.14 -8.92 -7.45
N PRO A 98 -1.41 -8.67 -7.07
CA PRO A 98 -2.36 -7.95 -7.93
C PRO A 98 -2.21 -6.42 -7.92
N GLN A 99 -1.71 -5.80 -6.84
CA GLN A 99 -1.61 -4.33 -6.78
C GLN A 99 -0.40 -3.77 -7.53
N PHE A 100 0.75 -4.43 -7.49
CA PHE A 100 1.97 -3.96 -8.15
C PHE A 100 1.84 -3.99 -9.68
N LEU A 101 1.21 -5.04 -10.23
CA LEU A 101 0.92 -5.14 -11.66
C LEU A 101 -0.23 -4.22 -12.10
N GLY A 102 -1.12 -3.82 -11.18
CA GLY A 102 -2.29 -3.00 -11.49
C GLY A 102 -1.99 -1.51 -11.75
N SER A 103 -0.96 -0.94 -11.14
CA SER A 103 -0.52 0.43 -11.44
C SER A 103 0.33 0.46 -12.72
N VAL A 104 1.30 -0.45 -12.82
CA VAL A 104 2.16 -0.60 -14.01
C VAL A 104 1.35 -0.89 -15.27
N ARG A 105 0.33 -1.77 -15.19
CA ARG A 105 -0.56 -2.05 -16.33
C ARG A 105 -1.43 -0.85 -16.72
N ARG A 106 -1.81 -0.01 -15.77
CA ARG A 106 -2.58 1.22 -16.03
C ARG A 106 -1.73 2.26 -16.74
N GLU A 107 -0.52 2.51 -16.24
CA GLU A 107 0.44 3.40 -16.90
C GLU A 107 0.80 2.90 -18.30
N TRP A 108 1.06 1.60 -18.45
CA TRP A 108 1.37 1.01 -19.76
C TRP A 108 0.22 1.09 -20.77
N SER A 109 -1.04 1.02 -20.32
CA SER A 109 -2.21 1.19 -21.19
C SER A 109 -2.39 2.62 -21.71
N HIS A 110 -2.04 3.61 -20.88
CA HIS A 110 -2.15 5.03 -21.22
C HIS A 110 -1.08 5.44 -22.23
N ASP A 111 0.15 4.96 -22.05
CA ASP A 111 1.27 5.21 -22.96
C ASP A 111 1.05 4.58 -24.34
N ARG A 112 0.42 3.40 -24.37
CA ARG A 112 0.12 2.69 -25.63
C ARG A 112 -0.88 3.43 -26.51
N SER A 113 -1.88 4.10 -25.91
CA SER A 113 -2.84 4.90 -26.68
C SER A 113 -2.22 6.17 -27.28
N ILE A 114 -1.23 6.76 -26.60
CA ILE A 114 -0.52 7.95 -27.09
C ILE A 114 0.40 7.56 -28.26
N LEU A 115 1.10 6.43 -28.13
CA LEU A 115 1.96 5.91 -29.20
C LEU A 115 1.17 5.51 -30.45
N GLN A 116 0.00 4.87 -30.30
CA GLN A 116 -0.85 4.54 -31.44
C GLN A 116 -1.41 5.78 -32.15
N GLY A 117 -1.79 6.84 -31.41
CA GLY A 117 -2.20 8.10 -32.01
C GLY A 117 -1.07 8.77 -32.81
N SER A 118 0.17 8.73 -32.29
CA SER A 118 1.32 9.36 -32.95
C SER A 118 1.81 8.64 -34.21
N ILE A 119 1.55 7.34 -34.33
CA ILE A 119 1.92 6.55 -35.52
C ILE A 119 0.89 6.75 -36.64
N ILE A 120 -0.37 7.03 -36.31
CA ILE A 120 -1.45 7.26 -37.28
C ILE A 120 -1.39 8.68 -37.87
N ASP A 121 -0.89 9.67 -37.13
CA ASP A 121 -0.69 11.05 -37.62
C ASP A 121 0.63 11.25 -38.39
N ALA A 122 1.48 10.21 -38.49
CA ALA A 122 2.78 10.25 -39.17
C ALA A 122 2.77 9.62 -40.59
N ASP A 123 1.63 9.07 -41.02
CA ASP A 123 1.31 8.64 -42.41
C ASP A 123 0.37 9.66 -43.07
#